data_AF-A0A8J8BQW8-F1
#
_entry.id   AF-A0A8J8BQW8-F1
#
_cell.length_a   1.000
_cell.length_b   1.000
_cell.length_c   1.000
_cell.angle_alpha   90.00
_cell.angle_beta   90.00
_cell.angle_gamma   90.00
#
_symmetry.space_group_name_H-M   'P 1'
#
loop_
_entity.id
_entity.type
_entity.pdbx_description
1 polymer ?
#
loop_
_entity_poly.entity_id
_entity_poly.type
_entity_poly.pdbx_seq_one_letter_code
_entity_poly.pdbx_strand_id
1 'polypeptide(L)'
;MQLKNLNFLIHGFCYSEMIRGGWRQADKVSEYLEREKLVSERWRRAVAEMPDDSGLALIPWGHGPEGEAAEFEEYSAGVLGDRFFLLDVPMMTDERFWEIAEGDLGRKYIGELRSAYLGQRHGWNLEELDTAAHSLTAAHAMEKIMQERGITYDSGSATGEAWGAAFEGCVMKYIGNLNRILGLAHPVEVNYDMGVPDAGFILKVKRWERVAMEGPLRFFIFEVANGLTAFYYATDEGMNYPARVVDVPLDPVNTRVIGKLGSRMWPGRPRGRPPRMELGYFEPAQKLVEERDGGLRIPVNGGLVYRRAKAPAYIWPEKGTSWDDFKDTLRQGKMDVRPPTYV
;
A
#
# COMPACT_ATOMS: atom_id res chain seq x y z
N MET A 1 23.21 -10.45 -15.40
CA MET A 1 23.02 -8.98 -15.25
C MET A 1 22.75 -8.66 -13.78
N GLN A 2 23.18 -7.52 -13.24
CA GLN A 2 22.86 -7.11 -11.86
C GLN A 2 22.01 -5.85 -11.85
N LEU A 3 20.82 -5.93 -11.25
CA LEU A 3 19.91 -4.80 -11.08
C LEU A 3 20.30 -3.99 -9.83
N LYS A 4 20.26 -2.67 -9.95
CA LYS A 4 20.39 -1.69 -8.85
C LYS A 4 19.04 -1.12 -8.43
N ASN A 5 18.06 -1.07 -9.35
CA ASN A 5 16.72 -0.56 -9.07
C ASN A 5 15.65 -1.61 -9.39
N LEU A 6 14.79 -1.88 -8.41
CA LEU A 6 13.62 -2.75 -8.54
C LEU A 6 12.35 -1.90 -8.53
N ASN A 7 11.70 -1.75 -9.67
CA ASN A 7 10.43 -1.04 -9.78
C ASN A 7 9.27 -2.02 -9.70
N PHE A 8 8.20 -1.65 -9.01
CA PHE A 8 7.02 -2.49 -8.83
C PHE A 8 5.76 -1.77 -9.33
N LEU A 9 5.06 -2.35 -10.30
CA LEU A 9 3.72 -1.91 -10.68
C LEU A 9 2.70 -2.86 -10.04
N ILE A 10 2.05 -2.40 -8.97
CA ILE A 10 1.10 -3.19 -8.19
C ILE A 10 -0.31 -2.89 -8.66
N HIS A 11 -1.00 -3.89 -9.20
CA HIS A 11 -2.38 -3.79 -9.66
C HIS A 11 -2.59 -2.62 -10.63
N GLY A 12 -1.66 -2.43 -11.57
CA GLY A 12 -1.85 -1.48 -12.67
C GLY A 12 -3.14 -1.80 -13.43
N PHE A 13 -3.86 -0.77 -13.88
CA PHE A 13 -5.12 -0.91 -14.62
C PHE A 13 -6.28 -1.56 -13.85
N CYS A 14 -6.19 -1.65 -12.51
CA CYS A 14 -7.21 -2.26 -11.67
C CYS A 14 -8.60 -1.66 -11.90
N TYR A 15 -8.72 -0.34 -12.07
CA TYR A 15 -10.05 0.29 -12.23
C TYR A 15 -10.64 -0.01 -13.61
N SER A 16 -9.87 0.11 -14.68
CA SER A 16 -10.26 -0.32 -16.03
C SER A 16 -10.70 -1.78 -16.06
N GLU A 17 -9.94 -2.67 -15.41
CA GLU A 17 -10.25 -4.11 -15.34
C GLU A 17 -11.50 -4.41 -14.52
N MET A 18 -11.68 -3.78 -13.35
CA MET A 18 -12.89 -3.92 -12.54
C MET A 18 -14.13 -3.51 -13.33
N ILE A 19 -14.08 -2.40 -14.07
CA ILE A 19 -15.21 -1.91 -14.87
C ILE A 19 -15.53 -2.88 -16.00
N ARG A 20 -14.51 -3.40 -16.69
CA ARG A 20 -14.68 -4.45 -17.70
C ARG A 20 -15.34 -5.69 -17.11
N GLY A 21 -14.97 -6.06 -15.88
CA GLY A 21 -15.59 -7.14 -15.08
C GLY A 21 -16.99 -6.84 -14.55
N GLY A 22 -17.60 -5.70 -14.92
CA GLY A 22 -18.96 -5.35 -14.54
C GLY A 22 -19.07 -4.67 -13.17
N TRP A 23 -17.96 -4.20 -12.58
CA TRP A 23 -17.99 -3.39 -11.38
C TRP A 23 -18.66 -2.04 -11.66
N ARG A 24 -19.70 -1.74 -10.88
CA ARG A 24 -20.49 -0.52 -10.99
C ARG A 24 -20.54 0.18 -9.63
N GLN A 25 -19.40 0.67 -9.12
CA GLN A 25 -19.49 1.67 -8.05
C GLN A 25 -19.93 3.02 -8.61
N ALA A 26 -20.80 3.68 -7.86
CA ALA A 26 -21.48 4.91 -8.24
C ALA A 26 -20.56 6.14 -8.33
N ASP A 27 -21.06 7.14 -9.07
CA ASP A 27 -20.73 8.57 -9.17
C ASP A 27 -19.28 9.03 -9.43
N LYS A 28 -18.25 8.22 -9.16
CA LYS A 28 -16.84 8.65 -9.24
C LYS A 28 -15.92 7.80 -10.10
N VAL A 29 -16.43 6.73 -10.70
CA VAL A 29 -15.64 5.82 -11.54
C VAL A 29 -14.86 6.56 -12.64
N SER A 30 -15.45 7.59 -13.23
CA SER A 30 -14.78 8.41 -14.24
C SER A 30 -13.52 9.10 -13.72
N GLU A 31 -13.51 9.57 -12.46
CA GLU A 31 -12.33 10.24 -11.89
C GLU A 31 -11.16 9.27 -11.66
N TYR A 32 -11.46 8.03 -11.26
CA TYR A 32 -10.45 6.99 -11.11
C TYR A 32 -9.86 6.58 -12.46
N LEU A 33 -10.71 6.40 -13.49
CA LEU A 33 -10.26 6.12 -14.85
C LEU A 33 -9.44 7.26 -15.46
N GLU A 34 -9.86 8.51 -15.25
CA GLU A 34 -9.10 9.69 -15.69
C GLU A 34 -7.71 9.71 -15.04
N ARG A 35 -7.64 9.43 -13.73
CA ARG A 35 -6.37 9.33 -13.02
C ARG A 35 -5.53 8.16 -13.52
N GLU A 36 -6.12 6.99 -13.71
CA GLU A 36 -5.46 5.77 -14.20
C GLU A 36 -4.86 5.99 -15.58
N LYS A 37 -5.62 6.61 -16.50
CA LYS A 37 -5.11 7.00 -17.82
C LYS A 37 -3.92 7.96 -17.74
N LEU A 38 -4.01 8.98 -16.87
CA LEU A 38 -2.91 9.92 -16.67
C LEU A 38 -1.64 9.22 -16.17
N VAL A 39 -1.76 8.30 -15.20
CA VAL A 39 -0.59 7.62 -14.65
C VAL A 39 -0.08 6.51 -15.56
N SER A 40 -0.92 5.87 -16.38
CA SER A 40 -0.47 4.85 -17.33
C SER A 40 0.42 5.43 -18.43
N GLU A 41 0.15 6.65 -18.89
CA GLU A 41 1.06 7.39 -19.78
C GLU A 41 2.43 7.64 -19.10
N ARG A 42 2.44 7.93 -17.80
CA ARG A 42 3.67 8.09 -17.02
C ARG A 42 4.40 6.76 -16.84
N TRP A 43 3.68 5.66 -16.60
CA TRP A 43 4.26 4.31 -16.53
C TRP A 43 4.94 3.95 -17.85
N ARG A 44 4.29 4.19 -19.00
CA ARG A 44 4.89 3.92 -20.31
C ARG A 44 6.16 4.73 -20.54
N ARG A 45 6.17 6.00 -20.15
CA ARG A 45 7.38 6.84 -20.21
C ARG A 45 8.49 6.30 -19.30
N ALA A 46 8.17 5.97 -18.05
CA ALA A 46 9.13 5.43 -17.10
C ALA A 46 9.75 4.11 -17.59
N VAL A 47 8.95 3.26 -18.26
CA VAL A 47 9.43 2.03 -18.91
C VAL A 47 10.36 2.35 -20.09
N ALA A 48 10.00 3.29 -20.96
CA ALA A 48 10.82 3.71 -22.10
C ALA A 48 12.18 4.30 -21.69
N GLU A 49 12.21 5.02 -20.57
CA GLU A 49 13.37 5.72 -20.05
C GLU A 49 14.12 4.91 -18.96
N MET A 50 13.70 3.66 -18.71
CA MET A 50 14.22 2.85 -17.61
C MET A 50 15.70 2.47 -17.84
N PRO A 51 16.62 2.83 -16.93
CA PRO A 51 18.05 2.51 -17.06
C PRO A 51 18.29 1.01 -17.18
N ASP A 52 19.40 0.62 -17.83
CA ASP A 52 19.74 -0.80 -18.07
C ASP A 52 19.95 -1.62 -16.80
N ASP A 53 20.32 -0.98 -15.68
CA ASP A 53 20.46 -1.61 -14.37
C ASP A 53 19.17 -1.57 -13.53
N SER A 54 18.03 -1.32 -14.17
CA SER A 54 16.71 -1.25 -13.54
C SER A 54 15.77 -2.31 -14.11
N GLY A 55 14.89 -2.87 -13.28
CA GLY A 55 13.86 -3.82 -13.70
C GLY A 55 12.46 -3.39 -13.29
N LEU A 56 11.45 -3.98 -13.93
CA LEU A 56 10.04 -3.77 -13.60
C LEU A 56 9.38 -5.11 -13.27
N ALA A 57 8.91 -5.25 -12.04
CA ALA A 57 8.02 -6.32 -11.61
C ALA A 57 6.57 -5.84 -11.66
N LEU A 58 5.74 -6.45 -12.50
CA LEU A 58 4.32 -6.16 -12.63
C LEU A 58 3.51 -7.25 -11.92
N ILE A 59 2.73 -6.85 -10.92
CA ILE A 59 1.78 -7.73 -10.21
C ILE A 59 0.38 -7.31 -10.68
N PRO A 60 -0.25 -8.02 -11.64
CA PRO A 60 -1.52 -7.59 -12.20
C PRO A 60 -2.65 -7.76 -11.18
N TRP A 61 -3.73 -6.98 -11.32
CA TRP A 61 -4.98 -7.26 -10.59
C TRP A 61 -5.66 -8.52 -11.14
N GLY A 62 -5.59 -8.69 -12.45
CA GLY A 62 -5.91 -9.90 -13.19
C GLY A 62 -5.21 -9.85 -14.54
N HIS A 63 -4.75 -11.01 -15.01
CA HIS A 63 -4.14 -11.15 -16.32
C HIS A 63 -5.17 -11.64 -17.34
N GLY A 64 -5.06 -11.16 -18.58
CA GLY A 64 -5.94 -11.54 -19.67
C GLY A 64 -5.33 -11.22 -21.03
N PRO A 65 -5.84 -11.82 -22.13
CA PRO A 65 -5.25 -11.66 -23.46
C PRO A 65 -5.55 -10.30 -24.12
N GLU A 66 -6.42 -9.50 -23.53
CA GLU A 66 -6.92 -8.24 -24.10
C GLU A 66 -7.05 -7.18 -23.00
N GLY A 67 -7.13 -5.91 -23.41
CA GLY A 67 -7.35 -4.76 -22.53
C GLY A 67 -6.09 -3.94 -22.27
N GLU A 68 -6.25 -2.81 -21.56
CA GLU A 68 -5.16 -1.86 -21.31
C GLU A 68 -3.99 -2.50 -20.53
N ALA A 69 -4.30 -3.43 -19.61
CA ALA A 69 -3.29 -4.20 -18.89
C ALA A 69 -2.43 -5.05 -19.85
N ALA A 70 -3.06 -5.83 -20.73
CA ALA A 70 -2.38 -6.68 -21.70
C ALA A 70 -1.51 -5.85 -22.66
N GLU A 71 -2.02 -4.72 -23.16
CA GLU A 71 -1.27 -3.80 -24.01
C GLU A 71 -0.06 -3.17 -23.29
N PHE A 72 -0.15 -2.94 -21.98
CA PHE A 72 0.96 -2.44 -21.19
C PHE A 72 2.00 -3.53 -20.90
N GLU A 73 1.55 -4.75 -20.64
CA GLU A 73 2.42 -5.92 -20.45
C GLU A 73 3.24 -6.22 -21.70
N GLU A 74 2.59 -6.30 -22.87
CA GLU A 74 3.27 -6.52 -24.16
C GLU A 74 4.28 -5.40 -24.45
N TYR A 75 3.86 -4.14 -24.27
CA TYR A 75 4.74 -2.98 -24.41
C TYR A 75 5.97 -3.07 -23.49
N SER A 76 5.75 -3.37 -22.21
CA SER A 76 6.84 -3.43 -21.21
C SER A 76 7.80 -4.58 -21.49
N ALA A 77 7.27 -5.74 -21.88
CA ALA A 77 8.09 -6.88 -22.30
C ALA A 77 8.94 -6.54 -23.53
N GLY A 78 8.36 -5.84 -24.52
CA GLY A 78 9.08 -5.42 -25.74
C GLY A 78 10.21 -4.42 -25.47
N VAL A 79 10.02 -3.48 -24.53
CA VAL A 79 11.02 -2.44 -24.21
C VAL A 79 12.11 -2.96 -23.28
N LEU A 80 11.74 -3.70 -22.23
CA LEU A 80 12.67 -4.08 -21.15
C LEU A 80 13.29 -5.47 -21.35
N GLY A 81 12.69 -6.31 -22.21
CA GLY A 81 13.13 -7.69 -22.43
C GLY A 81 13.19 -8.48 -21.11
N ASP A 82 14.35 -9.07 -20.84
CA ASP A 82 14.57 -9.92 -19.65
C ASP A 82 14.40 -9.17 -18.31
N ARG A 83 14.39 -7.83 -18.33
CA ARG A 83 14.24 -6.98 -17.12
C ARG A 83 12.78 -6.75 -16.71
N PHE A 84 11.84 -7.25 -17.50
CA PHE A 84 10.40 -7.23 -17.18
C PHE A 84 9.96 -8.56 -16.56
N PHE A 85 9.37 -8.50 -15.37
CA PHE A 85 8.86 -9.64 -14.62
C PHE A 85 7.34 -9.54 -14.52
N LEU A 86 6.62 -10.31 -15.33
CA LEU A 86 5.18 -10.48 -15.16
C LEU A 86 4.94 -11.50 -14.03
N LEU A 87 4.39 -11.03 -12.93
CA LEU A 87 4.15 -11.81 -11.72
C LEU A 87 2.65 -12.13 -11.57
N ASP A 88 2.08 -12.76 -12.59
CA ASP A 88 0.74 -13.34 -12.55
C ASP A 88 0.79 -14.65 -11.75
N VAL A 89 0.56 -14.54 -10.44
CA VAL A 89 0.81 -15.63 -9.49
C VAL A 89 -0.49 -16.13 -8.86
N PRO A 90 -0.55 -17.42 -8.45
CA PRO A 90 -1.75 -17.99 -7.85
C PRO A 90 -2.11 -17.31 -6.51
N MET A 91 -3.41 -17.15 -6.30
CA MET A 91 -4.01 -16.75 -5.03
C MET A 91 -4.05 -17.95 -4.06
N MET A 92 -4.24 -17.72 -2.74
CA MET A 92 -4.32 -18.80 -1.74
C MET A 92 -5.44 -19.84 -1.99
N THR A 93 -6.44 -19.49 -2.79
CA THR A 93 -7.53 -20.37 -3.19
C THR A 93 -7.14 -21.34 -4.31
N ASP A 94 -5.99 -21.16 -4.94
CA ASP A 94 -5.45 -22.00 -6.01
C ASP A 94 -4.48 -23.05 -5.45
N GLU A 95 -4.55 -24.29 -5.92
CA GLU A 95 -3.68 -25.39 -5.45
C GLU A 95 -2.19 -25.10 -5.71
N ARG A 96 -1.86 -24.41 -6.80
CA ARG A 96 -0.49 -24.03 -7.17
C ARG A 96 0.17 -23.11 -6.13
N PHE A 97 -0.63 -22.33 -5.39
CA PHE A 97 -0.11 -21.54 -4.27
C PHE A 97 0.53 -22.46 -3.21
N TRP A 98 -0.11 -23.58 -2.91
CA TRP A 98 0.34 -24.48 -1.85
C TRP A 98 1.60 -25.24 -2.24
N GLU A 99 1.78 -25.55 -3.52
CA GLU A 99 3.04 -26.10 -4.05
C GLU A 99 4.23 -25.15 -3.80
N ILE A 100 4.03 -23.84 -4.02
CA ILE A 100 5.05 -22.82 -3.72
C ILE A 100 5.29 -22.72 -2.20
N ALA A 101 4.20 -22.76 -1.42
CA ALA A 101 4.23 -22.64 0.03
C ALA A 101 4.98 -23.79 0.71
N GLU A 102 5.11 -24.95 0.06
CA GLU A 102 5.85 -26.10 0.57
C GLU A 102 7.38 -25.92 0.55
N GLY A 103 7.94 -24.96 -0.21
CA GLY A 103 9.37 -24.65 -0.21
C GLY A 103 9.88 -24.05 1.11
N ASP A 104 11.20 -23.97 1.31
CA ASP A 104 11.79 -23.42 2.55
C ASP A 104 11.34 -21.98 2.86
N LEU A 105 11.38 -21.12 1.84
CA LEU A 105 10.87 -19.75 1.93
C LEU A 105 9.37 -19.77 2.26
N GLY A 106 8.60 -20.57 1.53
CA GLY A 106 7.17 -20.77 1.76
C GLY A 106 6.84 -21.13 3.21
N ARG A 107 7.50 -22.16 3.75
CA ARG A 107 7.29 -22.62 5.13
C ARG A 107 7.56 -21.55 6.17
N LYS A 108 8.62 -20.74 6.01
CA LYS A 108 8.92 -19.63 6.91
C LYS A 108 7.76 -18.61 6.94
N TYR A 109 7.29 -18.19 5.77
CA TYR A 109 6.25 -17.17 5.65
C TYR A 109 4.86 -17.68 6.01
N ILE A 110 4.54 -18.94 5.71
CA ILE A 110 3.32 -19.60 6.21
C ILE A 110 3.33 -19.70 7.73
N GLY A 111 4.49 -19.99 8.33
CA GLY A 111 4.68 -19.94 9.78
C GLY A 111 4.36 -18.56 10.33
N GLU A 112 4.84 -17.49 9.69
CA GLU A 112 4.51 -16.12 10.06
C GLU A 112 3.02 -15.80 9.91
N LEU A 113 2.40 -16.12 8.77
CA LEU A 113 0.96 -15.96 8.53
C LEU A 113 0.13 -16.64 9.61
N ARG A 114 0.50 -17.88 9.97
CA ARG A 114 -0.13 -18.67 11.03
C ARG A 114 0.04 -18.00 12.40
N SER A 115 1.26 -17.58 12.75
CA SER A 115 1.52 -16.85 14.00
C SER A 115 0.70 -15.56 14.09
N ALA A 116 0.62 -14.83 12.97
CA ALA A 116 -0.13 -13.59 12.86
C ALA A 116 -1.64 -13.84 13.07
N TYR A 117 -2.18 -14.89 12.45
CA TYR A 117 -3.57 -15.34 12.60
C TYR A 117 -3.87 -15.76 14.05
N LEU A 118 -3.04 -16.64 14.65
CA LEU A 118 -3.23 -17.16 16.01
C LEU A 118 -3.12 -16.07 17.08
N GLY A 119 -2.15 -15.15 16.92
CA GLY A 119 -1.94 -14.05 17.87
C GLY A 119 -3.12 -13.08 17.97
N GLN A 120 -3.98 -13.04 16.94
CA GLN A 120 -5.05 -12.04 16.84
C GLN A 120 -6.47 -12.59 16.98
N ARG A 121 -6.61 -13.89 17.34
CA ARG A 121 -7.86 -14.53 17.80
C ARG A 121 -9.12 -14.13 16.99
N HIS A 122 -9.13 -14.44 15.69
CA HIS A 122 -10.25 -14.21 14.75
C HIS A 122 -10.63 -12.75 14.44
N GLY A 123 -9.91 -11.75 14.94
CA GLY A 123 -10.16 -10.34 14.63
C GLY A 123 -9.55 -9.84 13.31
N TRP A 124 -9.17 -10.73 12.39
CA TRP A 124 -8.39 -10.38 11.20
C TRP A 124 -9.22 -9.83 10.04
N ASN A 125 -8.65 -8.82 9.37
CA ASN A 125 -8.96 -8.50 7.98
C ASN A 125 -8.31 -9.55 7.05
N LEU A 126 -9.11 -10.47 6.49
CA LEU A 126 -8.66 -11.53 5.57
C LEU A 126 -7.87 -10.96 4.37
N GLU A 127 -8.25 -9.76 3.91
CA GLU A 127 -7.58 -9.03 2.82
C GLU A 127 -6.06 -8.87 3.05
N GLU A 128 -5.63 -8.75 4.31
CA GLU A 128 -4.20 -8.61 4.66
C GLU A 128 -3.44 -9.94 4.58
N LEU A 129 -4.10 -11.05 4.94
CA LEU A 129 -3.51 -12.39 4.76
C LEU A 129 -3.34 -12.65 3.28
N ASP A 130 -4.40 -12.39 2.50
CA ASP A 130 -4.41 -12.58 1.07
C ASP A 130 -3.32 -11.76 0.40
N THR A 131 -3.21 -10.48 0.75
CA THR A 131 -2.19 -9.59 0.20
C THR A 131 -0.78 -10.09 0.53
N ALA A 132 -0.52 -10.49 1.77
CA ALA A 132 0.81 -10.94 2.17
C ALA A 132 1.19 -12.30 1.59
N ALA A 133 0.22 -13.22 1.51
CA ALA A 133 0.39 -14.50 0.85
C ALA A 133 0.63 -14.33 -0.66
N HIS A 134 -0.11 -13.44 -1.32
CA HIS A 134 0.13 -13.11 -2.73
C HIS A 134 1.47 -12.41 -2.94
N SER A 135 1.90 -11.55 -2.00
CA SER A 135 3.24 -10.94 -2.04
C SER A 135 4.36 -11.99 -1.95
N LEU A 136 4.16 -13.05 -1.17
CA LEU A 136 5.09 -14.18 -1.07
C LEU A 136 5.21 -14.93 -2.40
N THR A 137 4.09 -15.28 -3.03
CA THR A 137 4.14 -15.97 -4.33
C THR A 137 4.72 -15.08 -5.42
N ALA A 138 4.42 -13.78 -5.41
CA ALA A 138 4.99 -12.81 -6.34
C ALA A 138 6.52 -12.71 -6.19
N ALA A 139 7.02 -12.59 -4.96
CA ALA A 139 8.46 -12.55 -4.70
C ALA A 139 9.16 -13.85 -5.13
N HIS A 140 8.56 -15.01 -4.85
CA HIS A 140 9.12 -16.30 -5.27
C HIS A 140 9.15 -16.44 -6.80
N ALA A 141 8.09 -16.03 -7.49
CA ALA A 141 8.04 -16.01 -8.94
C ALA A 141 9.11 -15.08 -9.52
N MET A 142 9.30 -13.90 -8.93
CA MET A 142 10.35 -12.96 -9.32
C MET A 142 11.74 -13.59 -9.17
N GLU A 143 12.06 -14.16 -8.01
CA GLU A 143 13.34 -14.83 -7.76
C GLU A 143 13.62 -15.96 -8.77
N LYS A 144 12.60 -16.78 -9.06
CA LYS A 144 12.69 -17.85 -10.04
C LYS A 144 12.98 -17.33 -11.46
N ILE A 145 12.23 -16.33 -11.92
CA ILE A 145 12.43 -15.71 -13.24
C ILE A 145 13.82 -15.08 -13.31
N MET A 146 14.25 -14.37 -12.26
CA MET A 146 15.58 -13.77 -12.20
C MET A 146 16.68 -14.83 -12.27
N GLN A 147 16.55 -15.93 -11.54
CA GLN A 147 17.49 -17.05 -11.59
C GLN A 147 17.57 -17.67 -12.99
N GLU A 148 16.43 -17.96 -13.61
CA GLU A 148 16.33 -18.53 -14.96
C GLU A 148 16.99 -17.63 -16.02
N ARG A 149 16.94 -16.31 -15.83
CA ARG A 149 17.52 -15.30 -16.74
C ARG A 149 18.93 -14.86 -16.35
N GLY A 150 19.54 -15.42 -15.29
CA GLY A 150 20.85 -14.98 -14.80
C GLY A 150 20.88 -13.52 -14.35
N ILE A 151 19.76 -13.02 -13.83
CA ILE A 151 19.62 -11.69 -13.25
C ILE A 151 19.76 -11.80 -11.72
N THR A 152 20.45 -10.83 -11.12
CA THR A 152 20.66 -10.75 -9.68
C THR A 152 20.41 -9.32 -9.20
N TYR A 153 20.28 -9.14 -7.89
CA TYR A 153 20.34 -7.84 -7.22
C TYR A 153 21.12 -8.01 -5.91
N ASP A 154 21.69 -6.91 -5.41
CA ASP A 154 22.28 -6.89 -4.07
C ASP A 154 21.28 -6.25 -3.11
N SER A 155 20.73 -7.03 -2.17
CA SER A 155 19.69 -6.55 -1.26
C SER A 155 20.19 -5.44 -0.30
N GLY A 156 21.52 -5.32 -0.11
CA GLY A 156 22.13 -4.29 0.72
C GLY A 156 22.23 -2.91 0.05
N SER A 157 22.21 -2.85 -1.28
CA SER A 157 22.40 -1.61 -2.05
C SER A 157 21.30 -1.33 -3.07
N ALA A 158 20.48 -2.32 -3.43
CA ALA A 158 19.37 -2.14 -4.33
C ALA A 158 18.33 -1.19 -3.71
N THR A 159 17.82 -0.28 -4.54
CA THR A 159 16.70 0.60 -4.22
C THR A 159 15.44 0.14 -4.94
N GLY A 160 14.28 0.59 -4.48
CA GLY A 160 13.03 0.29 -5.18
C GLY A 160 12.02 1.43 -5.14
N GLU A 161 11.18 1.46 -6.16
CA GLU A 161 10.04 2.36 -6.26
C GLU A 161 8.77 1.57 -6.61
N ALA A 162 7.62 1.97 -6.07
CA ALA A 162 6.35 1.32 -6.35
C ALA A 162 5.26 2.27 -6.83
N TRP A 163 4.47 1.74 -7.76
CA TRP A 163 3.42 2.40 -8.54
C TRP A 163 2.13 1.57 -8.48
N GLY A 164 1.05 2.12 -9.03
CA GLY A 164 -0.16 1.34 -9.34
C GLY A 164 -1.42 1.79 -8.60
N ALA A 165 -2.38 0.87 -8.48
CA ALA A 165 -3.72 1.19 -7.96
C ALA A 165 -3.83 1.01 -6.44
N ALA A 166 -4.78 1.74 -5.85
CA ALA A 166 -4.93 1.87 -4.40
C ALA A 166 -3.59 2.28 -3.75
N PHE A 167 -3.10 3.48 -4.09
CA PHE A 167 -1.81 4.03 -3.61
C PHE A 167 -1.59 3.84 -2.10
N GLU A 168 -2.56 4.22 -1.27
CA GLU A 168 -2.49 4.05 0.19
C GLU A 168 -2.89 2.65 0.68
N GLY A 169 -3.32 1.80 -0.24
CA GLY A 169 -3.87 0.46 -0.03
C GLY A 169 -2.94 -0.60 -0.58
N CYS A 170 -3.32 -1.25 -1.69
CA CYS A 170 -2.56 -2.37 -2.25
C CYS A 170 -1.08 -2.02 -2.44
N VAL A 171 -0.73 -0.89 -3.07
CA VAL A 171 0.68 -0.53 -3.29
C VAL A 171 1.47 -0.57 -1.97
N MET A 172 1.02 0.14 -0.93
CA MET A 172 1.66 0.17 0.39
C MET A 172 1.73 -1.18 1.09
N LYS A 173 0.69 -2.01 0.98
CA LYS A 173 0.69 -3.34 1.59
C LYS A 173 1.68 -4.29 0.91
N TYR A 174 1.71 -4.29 -0.42
CA TYR A 174 2.62 -5.14 -1.18
C TYR A 174 4.05 -4.75 -0.89
N ILE A 175 4.39 -3.46 -0.95
CA ILE A 175 5.78 -3.06 -0.70
C ILE A 175 6.26 -3.35 0.72
N GLY A 176 5.40 -3.22 1.74
CA GLY A 176 5.77 -3.59 3.11
C GLY A 176 6.12 -5.08 3.22
N ASN A 177 5.42 -5.95 2.48
CA ASN A 177 5.74 -7.38 2.42
C ASN A 177 6.96 -7.66 1.52
N LEU A 178 6.98 -7.15 0.30
CA LEU A 178 8.04 -7.38 -0.69
C LEU A 178 9.40 -6.89 -0.19
N ASN A 179 9.46 -5.71 0.42
CA ASN A 179 10.70 -5.19 0.99
C ASN A 179 11.35 -6.18 1.96
N ARG A 180 10.52 -6.80 2.80
CA ARG A 180 10.94 -7.79 3.80
C ARG A 180 11.23 -9.15 3.18
N ILE A 181 10.44 -9.59 2.21
CA ILE A 181 10.64 -10.88 1.52
C ILE A 181 11.95 -10.87 0.74
N LEU A 182 12.21 -9.80 0.00
CA LEU A 182 13.42 -9.61 -0.80
C LEU A 182 14.64 -9.17 0.03
N GLY A 183 14.48 -8.97 1.35
CA GLY A 183 15.57 -8.61 2.25
C GLY A 183 16.26 -7.29 1.92
N LEU A 184 15.52 -6.32 1.38
CA LEU A 184 16.05 -5.02 0.95
C LEU A 184 16.40 -4.16 2.18
N ALA A 185 17.63 -3.66 2.20
CA ALA A 185 18.10 -2.73 3.24
C ALA A 185 17.50 -1.33 3.10
N HIS A 186 17.19 -0.93 1.87
CA HIS A 186 16.50 0.32 1.56
C HIS A 186 15.02 0.06 1.31
N PRO A 187 14.12 0.78 1.99
CA PRO A 187 12.71 0.54 1.80
C PRO A 187 12.24 0.90 0.38
N VAL A 188 11.39 0.06 -0.20
CA VAL A 188 10.71 0.39 -1.46
C VAL A 188 9.85 1.63 -1.27
N GLU A 189 10.12 2.66 -2.05
CA GLU A 189 9.50 3.97 -1.92
C GLU A 189 8.25 4.07 -2.77
N VAL A 190 7.14 4.60 -2.22
CA VAL A 190 5.89 4.78 -2.99
C VAL A 190 5.91 6.14 -3.68
N ASN A 191 5.57 6.17 -4.97
CA ASN A 191 5.45 7.39 -5.75
C ASN A 191 3.98 7.73 -6.05
N TYR A 192 3.47 8.78 -5.41
CA TYR A 192 2.08 9.21 -5.57
C TYR A 192 1.77 9.62 -7.03
N ASP A 193 2.72 10.23 -7.74
CA ASP A 193 2.54 10.63 -9.13
C ASP A 193 2.44 9.45 -10.10
N MET A 194 2.81 8.26 -9.65
CA MET A 194 2.70 7.00 -10.38
C MET A 194 1.57 6.13 -9.83
N GLY A 195 0.72 6.67 -8.96
CA GLY A 195 -0.33 5.95 -8.27
C GLY A 195 -1.75 6.47 -8.54
N VAL A 196 -2.72 5.57 -8.44
CA VAL A 196 -4.15 5.89 -8.35
C VAL A 196 -4.60 5.67 -6.90
N PRO A 197 -4.91 6.73 -6.15
CA PRO A 197 -5.34 6.60 -4.76
C PRO A 197 -6.78 6.12 -4.63
N ASP A 198 -7.06 5.38 -3.55
CA ASP A 198 -8.43 4.97 -3.21
C ASP A 198 -9.24 6.15 -2.62
N ALA A 199 -8.60 7.00 -1.83
CA ALA A 199 -9.23 8.18 -1.27
C ALA A 199 -9.52 9.21 -2.36
N GLY A 200 -10.80 9.32 -2.75
CA GLY A 200 -11.22 10.23 -3.81
C GLY A 200 -10.84 11.70 -3.57
N PHE A 201 -10.67 12.13 -2.32
CA PHE A 201 -10.26 13.51 -2.00
C PHE A 201 -8.78 13.81 -2.30
N ILE A 202 -7.94 12.79 -2.51
CA ILE A 202 -6.58 12.94 -3.02
C ILE A 202 -6.44 12.50 -4.48
N LEU A 203 -7.51 12.37 -5.27
CA LEU A 203 -7.36 12.12 -6.72
C LEU A 203 -6.80 13.34 -7.48
N LYS A 204 -7.17 14.55 -7.00
CA LYS A 204 -6.85 15.84 -7.63
C LYS A 204 -6.05 16.71 -6.67
N VAL A 205 -4.84 16.23 -6.34
CA VAL A 205 -3.90 16.95 -5.47
C VAL A 205 -3.20 18.06 -6.25
N LYS A 206 -3.05 19.23 -5.63
CA LYS A 206 -2.30 20.37 -6.20
C LYS A 206 -0.80 20.25 -5.92
N ARG A 207 -0.47 19.79 -4.71
CA ARG A 207 0.89 19.63 -4.21
C ARG A 207 0.94 18.46 -3.24
N TRP A 208 2.00 17.68 -3.30
CA TRP A 208 2.28 16.65 -2.30
C TRP A 208 3.76 16.64 -1.92
N GLU A 209 4.08 16.08 -0.75
CA GLU A 209 5.44 15.82 -0.30
C GLU A 209 5.43 14.53 0.52
N ARG A 210 6.42 13.67 0.30
CA ARG A 210 6.74 12.55 1.19
C ARG A 210 7.85 12.99 2.12
N VAL A 211 7.65 12.85 3.41
CA VAL A 211 8.63 13.22 4.43
C VAL A 211 9.07 11.97 5.19
N ALA A 212 10.39 11.73 5.20
CA ALA A 212 10.99 10.70 6.04
C ALA A 212 11.11 11.18 7.49
N MET A 213 10.87 10.28 8.43
CA MET A 213 11.10 10.50 9.86
C MET A 213 12.16 9.51 10.36
N GLU A 214 12.38 9.49 11.68
CA GLU A 214 13.27 8.51 12.30
C GLU A 214 12.73 7.07 12.14
N GLY A 215 13.62 6.14 11.80
CA GLY A 215 13.28 4.74 11.60
C GLY A 215 12.40 4.52 10.37
N PRO A 216 11.39 3.63 10.44
CA PRO A 216 10.58 3.29 9.27
C PRO A 216 9.41 4.23 9.01
N LEU A 217 9.18 5.19 9.92
CA LEU A 217 8.04 6.08 9.85
C LEU A 217 8.25 7.12 8.75
N ARG A 218 7.20 7.31 7.96
CA ARG A 218 7.10 8.35 6.95
C ARG A 218 5.70 8.95 7.01
N PHE A 219 5.53 10.11 6.40
CA PHE A 219 4.19 10.62 6.09
C PHE A 219 4.14 11.25 4.72
N PHE A 220 2.95 11.22 4.13
CA PHE A 220 2.61 12.08 3.01
C PHE A 220 1.79 13.26 3.50
N ILE A 221 2.08 14.45 2.98
CA ILE A 221 1.25 15.65 3.12
C ILE A 221 0.76 16.06 1.72
N PHE A 222 -0.51 16.45 1.63
CA PHE A 222 -1.21 16.79 0.40
C PHE A 222 -1.93 18.12 0.55
N GLU A 223 -1.88 18.93 -0.50
CA GLU A 223 -2.76 20.07 -0.71
C GLU A 223 -3.89 19.64 -1.65
N VAL A 224 -5.09 19.60 -1.11
CA VAL A 224 -6.32 19.23 -1.83
C VAL A 224 -7.23 20.45 -1.94
N ALA A 225 -8.33 20.34 -2.69
CA ALA A 225 -9.22 21.48 -2.96
C ALA A 225 -9.69 22.21 -1.69
N ASN A 226 -9.88 21.48 -0.58
CA ASN A 226 -10.46 21.98 0.67
C ASN A 226 -9.44 22.13 1.81
N GLY A 227 -8.13 22.19 1.51
CA GLY A 227 -7.09 22.42 2.51
C GLY A 227 -5.99 21.36 2.47
N LEU A 228 -5.38 21.11 3.64
CA LEU A 228 -4.29 20.16 3.78
C LEU A 228 -4.80 18.83 4.36
N THR A 229 -4.17 17.74 3.96
CA THR A 229 -4.36 16.44 4.59
C THR A 229 -3.07 15.64 4.61
N ALA A 230 -2.90 14.76 5.58
CA ALA A 230 -1.71 13.93 5.69
C ALA A 230 -2.03 12.55 6.25
N PHE A 231 -1.17 11.57 6.05
CA PHE A 231 -1.22 10.31 6.79
C PHE A 231 0.18 9.75 7.01
N TYR A 232 0.35 9.03 8.11
CA TYR A 232 1.57 8.30 8.42
C TYR A 232 1.54 6.91 7.82
N TYR A 233 2.69 6.39 7.42
CA TYR A 233 2.88 5.01 7.02
C TYR A 233 4.26 4.48 7.48
N ALA A 234 4.38 3.16 7.57
CA ALA A 234 5.65 2.51 7.90
C ALA A 234 6.12 1.63 6.72
N THR A 235 7.44 1.49 6.56
CA THR A 235 7.99 0.86 5.34
C THR A 235 8.67 -0.48 5.52
N ASP A 236 8.86 -0.94 6.75
CA ASP A 236 9.56 -2.20 7.05
C ASP A 236 8.73 -3.15 7.92
N GLU A 237 7.44 -2.84 8.13
CA GLU A 237 6.59 -3.60 9.03
C GLU A 237 5.90 -4.78 8.32
N GLY A 238 6.30 -5.98 8.73
CA GLY A 238 5.64 -7.23 8.34
C GLY A 238 4.37 -7.54 9.14
N MET A 239 3.76 -8.69 8.86
CA MET A 239 2.45 -9.00 9.42
C MET A 239 2.38 -9.23 10.93
N ASN A 240 3.50 -9.66 11.52
CA ASN A 240 3.63 -9.97 12.94
C ASN A 240 4.00 -8.75 13.78
N TYR A 241 4.25 -7.60 13.16
CA TYR A 241 4.56 -6.38 13.91
C TYR A 241 3.29 -5.92 14.64
N PRO A 242 3.45 -5.49 15.90
CA PRO A 242 2.32 -4.96 16.64
C PRO A 242 1.83 -3.68 15.99
N ALA A 243 0.60 -3.34 16.29
CA ALA A 243 -0.03 -2.13 15.82
C ALA A 243 0.79 -0.88 16.17
N ARG A 244 1.13 -0.02 15.20
CA ARG A 244 1.79 1.28 15.44
C ARG A 244 0.86 2.46 15.44
N VAL A 245 1.13 3.38 16.35
CA VAL A 245 0.49 4.68 16.42
C VAL A 245 1.56 5.76 16.47
N VAL A 246 1.17 6.98 16.15
CA VAL A 246 1.99 8.18 16.33
C VAL A 246 1.24 9.11 17.27
N ASP A 247 1.90 9.53 18.34
CA ASP A 247 1.40 10.62 19.19
C ASP A 247 1.91 11.94 18.61
N VAL A 248 0.99 12.83 18.23
CA VAL A 248 1.28 14.08 17.52
C VAL A 248 0.61 15.24 18.26
N PRO A 249 1.28 16.39 18.45
CA PRO A 249 0.73 17.56 19.17
C PRO A 249 -0.27 18.35 18.31
N LEU A 250 -1.32 17.68 17.86
CA LEU A 250 -2.43 18.27 17.10
C LEU A 250 -3.56 18.67 18.05
N ASP A 251 -4.11 19.87 17.88
CA ASP A 251 -5.28 20.31 18.65
C ASP A 251 -6.46 19.34 18.43
N PRO A 252 -6.90 18.59 19.46
CA PRO A 252 -7.97 17.61 19.34
C PRO A 252 -9.33 18.23 18.98
N VAL A 253 -9.54 19.51 19.27
CA VAL A 253 -10.81 20.22 19.02
C VAL A 253 -10.93 20.60 17.55
N ASN A 254 -9.84 21.13 16.97
CA ASN A 254 -9.85 21.66 15.61
C ASN A 254 -9.33 20.68 14.54
N THR A 255 -8.72 19.57 14.95
CA THR A 255 -8.25 18.51 14.04
C THR A 255 -9.36 17.51 13.74
N ARG A 256 -9.42 17.04 12.50
CA ARG A 256 -10.28 15.91 12.10
C ARG A 256 -9.43 14.77 11.57
N VAL A 257 -9.87 13.54 11.82
CA VAL A 257 -9.26 12.37 11.19
C VAL A 257 -10.33 11.60 10.45
N ILE A 258 -10.08 11.26 9.19
CA ILE A 258 -11.02 10.52 8.32
C ILE A 258 -10.33 9.33 7.68
N GLY A 259 -11.07 8.26 7.42
CA GLY A 259 -10.60 7.15 6.59
C GLY A 259 -10.64 7.49 5.10
N LYS A 260 -10.00 6.65 4.27
CA LYS A 260 -10.00 6.80 2.79
C LYS A 260 -11.40 6.87 2.17
N LEU A 261 -12.37 6.17 2.77
CA LEU A 261 -13.78 6.18 2.34
C LEU A 261 -14.57 7.40 2.87
N GLY A 262 -13.90 8.38 3.49
CA GLY A 262 -14.53 9.57 4.07
C GLY A 262 -15.19 9.35 5.43
N SER A 263 -15.08 8.15 6.00
CA SER A 263 -15.62 7.86 7.34
C SER A 263 -14.89 8.66 8.41
N ARG A 264 -15.63 9.34 9.28
CA ARG A 264 -15.03 10.09 10.39
C ARG A 264 -14.45 9.13 11.43
N MET A 265 -13.15 9.27 11.70
CA MET A 265 -12.42 8.58 12.76
C MET A 265 -12.19 9.47 13.99
N TRP A 266 -12.16 10.80 13.82
CA TRP A 266 -12.06 11.80 14.89
C TRP A 266 -12.70 13.14 14.50
N PRO A 267 -13.38 13.86 15.43
CA PRO A 267 -13.81 13.40 16.74
C PRO A 267 -14.93 12.36 16.62
N GLY A 268 -14.86 11.29 17.41
CA GLY A 268 -15.85 10.21 17.44
C GLY A 268 -15.32 8.85 17.02
N ARG A 269 -16.22 7.99 16.52
CA ARG A 269 -15.89 6.66 15.97
C ARG A 269 -16.67 6.44 14.68
N PRO A 270 -16.15 5.64 13.73
CA PRO A 270 -16.91 5.22 12.56
C PRO A 270 -18.25 4.63 12.99
N ARG A 271 -19.36 5.06 12.36
CA ARG A 271 -20.69 4.51 12.63
C ARG A 271 -21.06 3.52 11.52
N GLY A 272 -21.46 2.32 11.91
CA GLY A 272 -22.03 1.31 11.00
C GLY A 272 -21.01 0.37 10.35
N ARG A 273 -21.54 -0.75 9.85
CA ARG A 273 -20.82 -1.71 8.98
C ARG A 273 -21.08 -1.30 7.53
N PRO A 274 -20.08 -1.28 6.64
CA PRO A 274 -20.33 -1.13 5.21
C PRO A 274 -21.27 -2.26 4.75
N PRO A 275 -22.40 -1.96 4.07
CA PRO A 275 -23.33 -2.98 3.62
C PRO A 275 -22.62 -3.97 2.67
N ARG A 276 -22.95 -5.27 2.78
CA ARG A 276 -22.53 -6.35 1.86
C ARG A 276 -21.07 -6.85 1.91
N MET A 277 -20.29 -6.53 2.94
CA MET A 277 -18.95 -7.10 3.10
C MET A 277 -19.00 -8.51 3.69
N GLU A 278 -18.28 -9.46 3.10
CA GLU A 278 -18.16 -10.84 3.59
C GLU A 278 -17.52 -10.91 4.99
N LEU A 279 -17.82 -11.99 5.74
CA LEU A 279 -17.24 -12.23 7.06
C LEU A 279 -15.71 -12.31 6.97
N GLY A 280 -15.00 -11.64 7.89
CA GLY A 280 -13.53 -11.56 7.87
C GLY A 280 -12.98 -10.47 6.94
N TYR A 281 -13.76 -9.96 5.99
CA TYR A 281 -13.46 -8.72 5.28
C TYR A 281 -14.08 -7.51 5.97
N PHE A 282 -14.77 -7.71 7.09
CA PHE A 282 -15.18 -6.63 7.98
C PHE A 282 -14.76 -6.79 9.43
N GLU A 283 -14.32 -5.67 10.01
CA GLU A 283 -14.06 -5.55 11.43
C GLU A 283 -15.17 -4.73 12.10
N PRO A 284 -15.49 -4.99 13.37
CA PRO A 284 -16.38 -4.15 14.16
C PRO A 284 -15.79 -2.72 14.28
N ALA A 285 -16.65 -1.73 14.54
CA ALA A 285 -16.20 -0.35 14.73
C ALA A 285 -15.27 -0.24 15.95
N GLN A 286 -14.05 0.26 15.74
CA GLN A 286 -13.04 0.43 16.78
C GLN A 286 -12.72 1.92 17.01
N LYS A 287 -12.30 2.27 18.23
CA LYS A 287 -11.73 3.58 18.52
C LYS A 287 -10.27 3.57 18.08
N LEU A 288 -9.96 4.24 16.97
CA LEU A 288 -8.62 4.19 16.37
C LEU A 288 -7.76 5.39 16.73
N VAL A 289 -8.42 6.54 16.88
CA VAL A 289 -7.81 7.82 17.23
C VAL A 289 -8.22 8.16 18.66
N GLU A 290 -7.25 8.59 19.45
CA GLU A 290 -7.43 8.91 20.85
C GLU A 290 -6.76 10.26 21.16
N GLU A 291 -7.33 11.03 22.06
CA GLU A 291 -6.64 12.17 22.65
C GLU A 291 -5.60 11.66 23.66
N ARG A 292 -4.37 12.18 23.58
CA ARG A 292 -3.28 11.85 24.50
C ARG A 292 -2.41 13.08 24.72
N ASP A 293 -2.22 13.46 25.99
CA ASP A 293 -1.33 14.55 26.40
C ASP A 293 -1.60 15.88 25.67
N GLY A 294 -2.88 16.20 25.42
CA GLY A 294 -3.30 17.40 24.68
C GLY A 294 -3.11 17.33 23.17
N GLY A 295 -2.62 16.19 22.64
CA GLY A 295 -2.48 15.89 21.23
C GLY A 295 -3.38 14.73 20.79
N LEU A 296 -3.08 14.17 19.61
CA LEU A 296 -3.76 13.00 19.06
C LEU A 296 -2.80 11.83 18.88
N ARG A 297 -3.25 10.66 19.31
CA ARG A 297 -2.71 9.35 18.98
C ARG A 297 -3.38 8.83 17.73
N ILE A 298 -2.61 8.68 16.66
CA ILE A 298 -3.11 8.40 15.31
C ILE A 298 -2.53 7.08 14.79
N PRO A 299 -3.33 6.23 14.15
CA PRO A 299 -2.85 5.00 13.55
C PRO A 299 -1.85 5.24 12.40
N VAL A 300 -0.77 4.44 12.34
CA VAL A 300 0.15 4.39 11.19
C VAL A 300 -0.43 3.45 10.13
N ASN A 301 -0.37 3.86 8.85
CA ASN A 301 -0.66 3.01 7.71
C ASN A 301 0.47 1.99 7.53
N GLY A 302 0.31 0.84 8.18
CA GLY A 302 1.27 -0.25 8.16
C GLY A 302 0.91 -1.31 9.20
N GLY A 303 1.33 -2.55 8.97
CA GLY A 303 1.18 -3.64 9.92
C GLY A 303 -0.26 -3.88 10.41
N LEU A 304 -0.41 -4.11 11.72
CA LEU A 304 -1.66 -4.51 12.38
C LEU A 304 -2.69 -3.38 12.51
N VAL A 305 -2.29 -2.11 12.35
CA VAL A 305 -3.19 -0.96 12.51
C VAL A 305 -3.99 -0.63 11.27
N TYR A 306 -3.40 -0.82 10.09
CA TYR A 306 -4.14 -0.70 8.84
C TYR A 306 -5.40 -1.60 8.85
N ARG A 307 -5.32 -2.73 9.55
CA ARG A 307 -6.38 -3.75 9.72
C ARG A 307 -7.61 -3.19 10.45
N ARG A 308 -7.36 -2.46 11.54
CA ARG A 308 -8.42 -1.87 12.38
C ARG A 308 -9.11 -0.66 11.75
N ALA A 309 -8.42 0.06 10.87
CA ALA A 309 -8.89 1.26 10.19
C ALA A 309 -9.47 1.02 8.79
N LYS A 310 -9.09 -0.09 8.15
CA LYS A 310 -9.29 -0.42 6.72
C LYS A 310 -8.82 0.65 5.72
N ALA A 311 -8.01 1.58 6.20
CA ALA A 311 -7.56 2.72 5.44
C ALA A 311 -6.44 3.43 6.20
N PRO A 312 -5.55 4.16 5.51
CA PRO A 312 -4.86 5.26 6.18
C PRO A 312 -5.85 6.16 6.91
N ALA A 313 -5.43 6.64 8.07
CA ALA A 313 -6.12 7.71 8.76
C ALA A 313 -5.57 9.05 8.29
N TYR A 314 -6.39 9.75 7.51
CA TYR A 314 -6.06 11.06 6.97
C TYR A 314 -6.36 12.15 8.00
N ILE A 315 -5.32 12.89 8.36
CA ILE A 315 -5.30 14.00 9.30
C ILE A 315 -5.61 15.28 8.56
N TRP A 316 -6.64 15.99 8.99
CA TRP A 316 -7.00 17.31 8.50
C TRP A 316 -6.77 18.31 9.63
N PRO A 317 -5.79 19.23 9.50
CA PRO A 317 -5.48 20.20 10.55
C PRO A 317 -6.56 21.28 10.62
N GLU A 318 -6.39 22.21 11.55
CA GLU A 318 -7.23 23.41 11.65
C GLU A 318 -7.24 24.19 10.33
N LYS A 319 -8.38 24.77 9.99
CA LYS A 319 -8.51 25.61 8.79
C LYS A 319 -7.57 26.82 8.90
N GLY A 320 -6.75 27.01 7.88
CA GLY A 320 -5.78 28.12 7.84
C GLY A 320 -4.36 27.72 8.27
N THR A 321 -4.17 26.49 8.78
CA THR A 321 -2.82 25.94 9.01
C THR A 321 -2.01 25.99 7.73
N SER A 322 -0.79 26.54 7.79
CA SER A 322 0.10 26.61 6.65
C SER A 322 0.71 25.23 6.34
N TRP A 323 1.27 25.07 5.12
CA TRP A 323 1.97 23.83 4.74
C TRP A 323 3.11 23.50 5.71
N ASP A 324 3.94 24.49 6.02
CA ASP A 324 5.13 24.29 6.83
C ASP A 324 4.77 24.07 8.30
N ASP A 325 3.80 24.80 8.86
CA ASP A 325 3.32 24.56 10.23
C ASP A 325 2.74 23.15 10.37
N PHE A 326 1.96 22.70 9.39
CA PHE A 326 1.38 21.35 9.43
C PHE A 326 2.48 20.29 9.32
N LYS A 327 3.43 20.46 8.40
CA LYS A 327 4.57 19.55 8.23
C LYS A 327 5.43 19.47 9.49
N ASP A 328 5.73 20.61 10.11
CA ASP A 328 6.56 20.67 11.32
C ASP A 328 5.82 20.11 12.55
N THR A 329 4.50 20.26 12.61
CA THR A 329 3.67 19.56 13.62
C THR A 329 3.73 18.05 13.42
N LEU A 330 3.61 17.56 12.19
CA LEU A 330 3.67 16.12 11.88
C LEU A 330 5.06 15.53 12.17
N ARG A 331 6.15 16.29 11.98
CA ARG A 331 7.52 15.86 12.30
C ARG A 331 7.76 15.66 13.79
N GLN A 332 6.97 16.28 14.66
CA GLN A 332 7.03 16.07 16.11
C GLN A 332 6.37 14.75 16.55
N GLY A 333 5.71 14.05 15.61
CA GLY A 333 5.08 12.77 15.86
C GLY A 333 6.05 11.72 16.38
N LYS A 334 5.71 11.06 17.49
CA LYS A 334 6.51 9.97 18.07
C LYS A 334 5.81 8.65 17.86
N MET A 335 6.49 7.71 17.19
CA MET A 335 5.98 6.36 16.98
C MET A 335 5.96 5.59 18.30
N ASP A 336 4.84 4.95 18.60
CA ASP A 336 4.64 4.06 19.75
C ASP A 336 3.99 2.75 19.29
N VAL A 337 4.07 1.72 20.13
CA VAL A 337 3.34 0.47 19.96
C VAL A 337 2.00 0.61 20.66
N ARG A 338 0.92 0.33 19.93
CA ARG A 338 -0.40 0.18 20.54
C ARG A 338 -0.54 -1.24 21.09
N PRO A 339 -0.70 -1.41 22.42
CA PRO A 339 -1.03 -2.72 22.96
C PRO A 339 -2.39 -3.17 22.39
N PRO A 340 -2.60 -4.47 22.16
CA PRO A 340 -3.84 -4.96 21.60
C PRO A 340 -5.00 -4.71 22.57
N THR A 341 -5.79 -3.66 22.29
CA THR A 341 -7.09 -3.45 22.94
C THR A 341 -8.12 -4.24 22.16
N TYR A 342 -8.55 -5.38 22.71
CA TYR A 342 -9.78 -6.06 22.30
C TYR A 342 -10.86 -5.57 23.27
N VAL A 343 -11.87 -4.88 22.76
CA VAL A 343 -13.08 -4.53 23.52
C VAL A 343 -14.14 -5.56 23.22
#